data_AF-A0A382IW43-F1
#
_entry.id   AF-A0A382IW43-F1
#
_cell.length_a   1.000
_cell.length_b   1.000
_cell.length_c   1.000
_cell.angle_alpha   90.00
_cell.angle_beta   90.00
_cell.angle_gamma   90.00
#
_symmetry.space_group_name_H-M   'P 1'
#
loop_
_entity.id
_entity.type
_entity.pdbx_description
1 polymer ?
#
loop_
_entity_poly.entity_id
_entity_poly.type
_entity_poly.pdbx_seq_one_letter_code
_entity_poly.pdbx_strand_id
1 'polypeptide(L)' 'MRIKVQQISEQQNMKKKLANVKYVAVEFAYDHFKNGEDAVNDAIGHGYQVMETYKTESGIVVVLGLYRFGVV' A
#
# COMPACT_ATOMS: atom_id res chain seq x y z
N MET A 1 4.20 12.27 -35.33
CA MET A 1 3.50 11.19 -34.58
C MET A 1 4.42 10.35 -33.69
N ARG A 2 5.63 9.97 -34.13
CA ARG A 2 6.56 9.11 -33.35
C ARG A 2 6.92 9.66 -31.96
N ILE A 3 7.07 10.97 -31.81
CA ILE A 3 7.45 11.62 -30.53
C ILE A 3 6.34 11.47 -29.47
N LYS A 4 5.07 11.65 -29.85
CA LYS A 4 3.94 11.48 -28.91
C LYS A 4 3.81 10.04 -28.41
N VAL A 5 4.02 9.05 -29.30
CA VAL A 5 3.97 7.63 -28.92
C VAL A 5 5.10 7.26 -27.96
N GLN A 6 6.30 7.82 -28.16
CA GLN A 6 7.44 7.63 -27.27
C GLN A 6 7.24 8.30 -25.90
N GLN A 7 6.67 9.50 -25.85
CA GLN A 7 6.36 10.17 -24.58
C GLN A 7 5.25 9.45 -23.79
N ILE A 8 4.23 8.94 -24.49
CA ILE A 8 3.17 8.12 -23.87
C ILE A 8 3.75 6.82 -23.34
N SER A 9 4.65 6.16 -24.08
CA SER A 9 5.28 4.92 -23.62
C SER A 9 6.18 5.17 -22.41
N GLU A 10 6.95 6.27 -22.36
CA GLU A 10 7.77 6.66 -21.19
C GLU A 10 6.93 7.03 -19.97
N GLN A 11 5.81 7.74 -20.16
CA GLN A 11 4.84 8.02 -19.08
C GLN A 11 4.19 6.73 -18.55
N GLN A 12 3.91 5.76 -19.43
CA GLN A 12 3.42 4.44 -19.03
C GLN A 12 4.53 3.54 -18.47
N ASN A 13 5.80 3.80 -18.79
CA ASN A 13 6.97 3.09 -18.26
C ASN A 13 7.48 3.63 -16.93
N MET A 14 6.84 4.67 -16.35
CA MET A 14 7.08 5.04 -14.96
C MET A 14 6.60 3.91 -14.06
N LYS A 15 7.45 2.90 -13.88
CA LYS A 15 7.17 1.78 -12.99
C LYS A 15 6.94 2.35 -11.59
N LYS A 16 5.78 2.01 -11.01
CA LYS A 16 5.48 2.30 -9.61
C LYS A 16 6.59 1.70 -8.76
N LYS A 17 7.38 2.55 -8.09
CA LYS A 17 8.42 2.14 -7.16
C LYS A 17 7.85 2.15 -5.75
N LEU A 18 8.11 1.08 -5.00
CA LEU A 18 7.75 1.02 -3.59
C LEU A 18 8.54 2.10 -2.84
N ALA A 19 7.82 3.04 -2.23
CA ALA A 19 8.37 4.22 -1.58
C ALA A 19 8.32 4.12 -0.06
N ASN A 20 7.30 3.45 0.50
CA ASN A 20 7.18 3.21 1.94
C ASN A 20 6.46 1.88 2.20
N VAL A 21 6.77 1.24 3.33
CA VAL A 21 6.10 0.03 3.82
C VAL A 21 5.63 0.27 5.25
N LYS A 22 4.38 -0.08 5.54
CA LYS A 22 3.77 -0.03 6.87
C LYS A 22 3.28 -1.43 7.25
N TYR A 23 3.52 -1.82 8.50
CA TYR A 23 2.99 -3.05 9.09
C TYR A 23 1.96 -2.66 10.15
N VAL A 24 0.73 -3.13 10.01
CA VAL A 24 -0.35 -2.84 10.97
C VAL A 24 -0.86 -4.15 11.54
N ALA A 25 -0.68 -4.33 12.85
CA ALA A 25 -1.31 -5.43 13.58
C ALA A 25 -2.76 -5.06 13.90
N VAL A 26 -3.68 -5.95 13.55
CA VAL A 26 -5.09 -5.87 13.90
C VAL A 26 -5.37 -7.04 14.83
N GLU A 27 -5.47 -6.75 16.13
CA GLU A 27 -5.75 -7.74 17.16
C GLU A 27 -7.25 -8.08 17.18
N PHE A 28 -7.59 -9.36 17.29
CA PHE A 28 -8.96 -9.83 17.40
C PHE A 28 -9.44 -9.85 18.85
N ALA A 29 -9.06 -8.84 19.63
CA ALA A 29 -9.64 -8.57 20.93
C ALA A 29 -10.89 -7.69 20.76
N TYR A 30 -11.97 -8.01 21.48
CA TYR A 30 -13.29 -7.40 21.31
C TYR A 30 -13.29 -5.87 21.51
N ASP A 31 -12.36 -5.38 22.32
CA ASP A 31 -12.14 -3.97 22.67
C ASP A 31 -11.08 -3.27 21.80
N HIS A 32 -10.17 -4.01 21.16
CA HIS A 32 -9.01 -3.44 20.47
C HIS A 32 -9.01 -3.58 18.94
N PHE A 33 -9.89 -4.40 18.36
CA PHE A 33 -9.91 -4.61 16.90
C PHE A 33 -10.11 -3.32 16.10
N LYS A 34 -10.91 -2.38 16.61
CA LYS A 34 -11.17 -1.09 15.96
C LYS A 34 -9.90 -0.26 15.77
N ASN A 35 -8.95 -0.32 16.72
CA ASN A 35 -7.71 0.42 16.61
C ASN A 35 -6.90 -0.03 15.39
N GLY A 36 -6.87 -1.35 15.13
CA GLY A 36 -6.21 -1.92 13.97
C GLY A 36 -6.95 -1.60 12.68
N GLU A 37 -8.28 -1.70 12.67
CA GLU A 37 -9.13 -1.34 11.53
C GLU A 37 -8.93 0.13 11.13
N ASP A 38 -8.98 1.05 12.10
CA ASP A 38 -8.79 2.48 11.89
C ASP A 38 -7.39 2.78 11.33
N ALA A 39 -6.34 2.11 11.84
CA ALA A 39 -4.98 2.28 11.36
C ALA A 39 -4.78 1.79 9.92
N VAL A 40 -5.45 0.69 9.54
CA VAL A 40 -5.44 0.20 8.15
C VAL A 40 -6.20 1.18 7.24
N ASN A 41 -7.40 1.61 7.65
CA ASN A 41 -8.22 2.54 6.88
C ASN A 41 -7.54 3.90 6.68
N ASP A 42 -6.90 4.43 7.72
CA ASP A 42 -6.09 5.66 7.65
C ASP A 42 -4.95 5.51 6.64
N ALA A 43 -4.22 4.41 6.67
CA ALA A 43 -3.13 4.18 5.73
C ALA A 43 -3.64 4.09 4.28
N ILE A 44 -4.77 3.43 4.05
CA ILE A 44 -5.42 3.38 2.74
C ILE A 44 -5.84 4.79 2.29
N GLY A 45 -6.39 5.59 3.19
CA GLY A 45 -6.72 7.01 2.94
C GLY A 45 -5.50 7.84 2.51
N HIS A 46 -4.31 7.48 2.98
CA HIS A 46 -3.03 8.09 2.59
C HIS A 46 -2.39 7.49 1.33
N GLY A 47 -3.11 6.62 0.61
CA GLY A 47 -2.66 6.05 -0.66
C GLY A 47 -1.78 4.81 -0.54
N TYR A 48 -1.68 4.21 0.65
CA TYR A 48 -1.08 2.89 0.79
C TYR A 48 -2.01 1.82 0.20
N GLN A 49 -1.41 0.73 -0.28
CA GLN A 49 -2.11 -0.41 -0.85
C GLN A 49 -1.75 -1.67 -0.08
N VAL A 50 -2.73 -2.56 0.14
CA VAL A 50 -2.47 -3.85 0.79
C VAL A 50 -1.59 -4.70 -0.12
N MET A 51 -0.45 -5.12 0.40
CA MET A 51 0.51 -5.99 -0.28
C MET A 51 0.29 -7.45 0.12
N GLU A 52 0.22 -7.70 1.43
CA GLU A 52 0.12 -9.04 2.00
C GLU A 52 -0.56 -8.97 3.38
N THR A 53 -1.13 -10.10 3.81
CA THR A 53 -1.70 -10.25 5.15
C THR A 53 -1.23 -11.56 5.76
N TYR A 54 -0.73 -11.50 6.99
CA TYR A 54 -0.35 -12.68 7.76
C TYR A 54 -1.33 -12.91 8.89
N LYS A 55 -1.90 -14.12 8.96
CA LYS A 55 -2.77 -14.51 10.07
C LYS A 55 -1.91 -14.98 11.24
N THR A 56 -2.23 -14.50 12.44
CA THR A 56 -1.66 -14.97 13.70
C THR A 56 -2.76 -15.61 14.55
N GLU A 57 -2.38 -16.20 15.69
CA GLU A 57 -3.36 -16.69 16.67
C GLU A 57 -4.16 -15.53 17.29
N SER A 58 -3.55 -14.36 17.43
CA SER A 58 -4.13 -13.18 18.08
C SER A 58 -4.82 -12.19 17.12
N GLY A 59 -4.69 -12.36 15.80
CA GLY A 59 -5.15 -11.36 14.85
C GLY A 59 -4.62 -11.53 13.43
N ILE A 60 -4.42 -10.40 12.75
CA ILE A 60 -3.74 -10.32 11.46
C ILE A 60 -2.69 -9.21 11.46
N VAL A 61 -1.64 -9.40 10.67
CA VAL A 61 -0.70 -8.33 10.32
C VAL A 61 -0.94 -7.97 8.85
N VAL A 62 -1.34 -6.73 8.60
CA VAL A 62 -1.54 -6.18 7.26
C VAL A 62 -0.28 -5.44 6.84
N VAL A 63 0.32 -5.85 5.72
CA VAL A 63 1.47 -5.18 5.10
C VAL A 63 0.97 -4.25 4.01
N LEU A 64 1.33 -2.98 4.12
CA LEU A 64 0.85 -1.89 3.28
C LEU A 64 2.03 -1.23 2.56
N GLY A 65 1.93 -1.07 1.26
CA GLY A 65 2.93 -0.42 0.42
C GLY A 65 2.43 0.89 -0.15
N LEU A 66 3.19 1.97 0.02
CA LEU A 66 2.99 3.23 -0.70
C LEU A 66 3.87 3.23 -1.94
N TYR A 67 3.26 3.44 -3.09
CA TYR A 67 3.96 3.45 -4.37
C TYR A 67 4.00 4.85 -4.97
N ARG A 68 5.16 5.26 -5.47
CA ARG A 68 5.32 6.53 -6.20
C ARG A 68 5.83 6.26 -7.60
N PHE A 69 5.36 7.07 -8.54
CA PHE A 69 5.92 7.10 -9.89
C PHE A 69 7.31 7.74 -9.80
N GLY A 70 8.35 6.96 -10.07
CA GLY A 70 9.72 7.45 -10.14
C GLY A 70 10.11 7.62 -11.60
N VAL A 71 10.65 8.78 -11.95
CA VAL A 71 11.52 8.93 -13.13
C VAL A 71 12.85 8.27 -12.75
N VAL A 72 13.28 7.27 -13.52
CA VAL A 72 14.64 6.70 -13.41
C VAL A 72 15.60 7.64 -14.11
#